data_AF-A0A378JPH4-F1
#
_entry.id   AF-A0A378JPH4-F1
#
_cell.length_a   1.000
_cell.length_b   1.000
_cell.length_c   1.000
_cell.angle_alpha   90.00
_cell.angle_beta   90.00
_cell.angle_gamma   90.00
#
_symmetry.space_group_name_H-M   'P 1'
#
loop_
_entity.id
_entity.type
_entity.pdbx_description
1 polymer ?
#
loop_
_entity_poly.entity_id
_entity_poly.type
_entity_poly.pdbx_seq_one_letter_code
_entity_poly.pdbx_strand_id
1 'polypeptide(L)'
;MKRKYIELSDGSTHLALESSNGSIYFYPVANNSEDLASSSRVGFFKQHPAEPKGSLFEHNIENYNPSARVSQMTQGRTKPSVEALELMADEIAEVTNNNCAYKK
;
A
#
# COMPACT_ATOMS: atom_id res chain seq x y z
N MET A 1 4.96 -13.91 -9.22
CA MET A 1 3.86 -13.03 -9.65
C MET A 1 4.45 -11.81 -10.34
N LYS A 2 3.89 -11.31 -11.44
CA LYS A 2 4.43 -10.10 -12.09
C LYS A 2 3.75 -8.85 -11.54
N ARG A 3 4.52 -7.76 -11.38
CA ARG A 3 4.07 -6.47 -10.84
C ARG A 3 4.39 -5.36 -11.83
N LYS A 4 3.47 -4.45 -12.14
CA LYS A 4 3.70 -3.30 -13.03
C LYS A 4 2.83 -2.12 -12.66
N TYR A 5 3.39 -0.91 -12.63
CA TYR A 5 2.58 0.31 -12.53
C TYR A 5 1.96 0.66 -13.88
N ILE A 6 0.69 1.02 -13.86
CA ILE A 6 -0.05 1.48 -15.04
C ILE A 6 -0.75 2.80 -14.73
N GLU A 7 -0.86 3.64 -15.75
CA GLU A 7 -1.68 4.85 -15.71
C GLU A 7 -2.97 4.57 -16.48
N LEU A 8 -4.11 4.83 -15.85
CA LEU A 8 -5.41 4.72 -16.49
C LEU A 8 -5.73 6.00 -17.26
N SER A 9 -6.73 5.95 -18.13
CA SER A 9 -7.12 7.09 -18.99
C SER A 9 -7.62 8.31 -18.22
N ASP A 10 -7.97 8.16 -16.95
CA ASP A 10 -8.35 9.25 -16.04
C ASP A 10 -7.14 9.90 -15.33
N GLY A 11 -5.92 9.48 -15.67
CA GLY A 11 -4.66 9.95 -15.08
C GLY A 11 -4.32 9.29 -13.74
N SER A 12 -5.14 8.34 -13.26
CA SER A 12 -4.86 7.64 -12.00
C SER A 12 -3.80 6.55 -12.19
N THR A 13 -2.86 6.46 -11.25
CA THR A 13 -1.83 5.41 -11.24
C THR A 13 -2.28 4.22 -10.39
N HIS A 14 -2.14 3.02 -10.95
CA HIS A 14 -2.48 1.75 -10.31
C HIS A 14 -1.31 0.77 -10.36
N LEU A 15 -1.21 -0.12 -9.37
CA LEU A 15 -0.38 -1.30 -9.41
C LEU A 15 -1.17 -2.46 -10.03
N ALA A 16 -0.68 -2.98 -11.15
CA ALA A 16 -1.18 -4.20 -11.77
C ALA A 16 -0.39 -5.43 -11.26
N LEU A 17 -1.11 -6.42 -10.75
CA LEU A 17 -0.60 -7.69 -10.28
C LEU A 17 -1.14 -8.84 -11.15
N GLU A 18 -0.26 -9.54 -11.86
CA GLU A 18 -0.62 -10.70 -12.71
C GLU A 18 -0.37 -12.00 -11.95
N SER A 19 -1.46 -12.69 -11.58
CA SER A 19 -1.43 -13.98 -10.90
C SER A 19 -0.97 -15.12 -11.82
N SER A 20 -0.61 -16.26 -11.23
CA SER A 20 -0.15 -17.45 -11.96
C SER A 20 -1.18 -18.02 -12.95
N ASN A 21 -2.47 -17.78 -12.73
CA ASN A 21 -3.55 -18.16 -13.63
C ASN A 21 -3.84 -17.12 -14.74
N GLY A 22 -3.04 -16.06 -14.85
CA GLY A 22 -3.18 -15.01 -15.86
C GLY A 22 -4.21 -13.91 -15.54
N SER A 23 -4.84 -13.94 -14.36
CA SER A 23 -5.72 -12.85 -13.92
C SER A 23 -4.89 -11.62 -13.57
N ILE A 24 -5.42 -10.43 -13.88
CA ILE A 24 -4.78 -9.15 -13.58
C ILE A 24 -5.64 -8.40 -12.58
N TYR A 25 -5.02 -7.99 -11.48
CA TYR A 25 -5.63 -7.22 -10.41
C TYR A 25 -5.04 -5.82 -10.38
N PHE A 26 -5.87 -4.81 -10.20
CA PHE A 26 -5.45 -3.41 -10.17
C PHE A 26 -5.70 -2.85 -8.78
N TYR A 27 -4.67 -2.23 -8.22
CA TYR A 27 -4.71 -1.61 -6.89
C TYR A 27 -4.40 -0.12 -7.03
N PRO A 28 -5.26 0.78 -6.51
CA PRO A 28 -4.92 2.20 -6.43
C PRO A 28 -3.64 2.41 -5.62
N VAL A 29 -2.91 3.48 -5.94
CA VAL A 29 -1.62 3.78 -5.32
C VAL A 29 -1.75 4.95 -4.35
N ALA A 30 -1.14 4.80 -3.17
CA ALA A 30 -1.03 5.84 -2.15
C ALA A 30 0.44 6.17 -1.90
N ASN A 31 0.76 7.42 -1.52
CA ASN A 31 2.13 7.77 -1.14
C ASN A 31 2.43 7.33 0.28
N ASN A 32 1.46 7.38 1.19
CA ASN A 32 1.58 6.90 2.57
C ASN A 32 0.19 6.48 3.11
N SER A 33 0.13 6.04 4.37
CA SER A 33 -1.11 5.65 5.05
C SER A 33 -2.10 6.81 5.25
N GLU A 34 -1.62 8.05 5.35
CA GLU A 34 -2.47 9.26 5.53
C GLU A 34 -3.28 9.58 4.26
N ASP A 35 -2.74 9.27 3.09
CA ASP A 35 -3.45 9.39 1.81
C ASP A 35 -4.70 8.50 1.73
N LEU A 36 -4.75 7.40 2.50
CA LEU A 36 -5.93 6.51 2.57
C LEU A 36 -7.08 7.14 3.34
N ALA A 37 -6.78 7.79 4.46
CA ALA A 37 -7.77 8.47 5.27
C ALA A 37 -8.46 9.59 4.47
N SER A 38 -7.71 10.32 3.65
CA SER A 38 -8.25 11.38 2.78
C SER A 38 -9.02 10.85 1.56
N SER A 39 -8.61 9.69 1.01
CA SER A 39 -9.25 9.06 -0.17
C SER A 39 -10.48 8.20 0.14
N SER A 40 -10.74 7.87 1.43
CA SER A 40 -11.97 7.22 1.93
C SER A 40 -13.29 7.86 1.46
N ARG A 41 -13.26 9.09 0.93
CA ARG A 41 -14.42 9.84 0.42
C ARG A 41 -14.76 9.58 -1.05
N VAL A 42 -13.89 8.95 -1.82
CA VAL A 42 -14.13 8.66 -3.23
C VAL A 42 -14.16 7.14 -3.36
N GLY A 43 -15.20 6.58 -4.00
CA GLY A 43 -15.55 5.15 -4.02
C GLY A 43 -14.55 4.18 -4.67
N PHE A 44 -13.24 4.37 -4.45
CA PHE A 44 -12.13 3.50 -4.81
C PHE A 44 -12.17 2.13 -4.09
N PHE A 45 -12.88 2.02 -2.98
CA PHE A 45 -12.92 0.83 -2.14
C PHE A 45 -14.05 -0.13 -2.51
N LYS A 46 -14.08 -0.61 -3.76
CA LYS A 46 -14.79 -1.88 -4.01
C LYS A 46 -13.87 -2.99 -3.51
N GLN A 47 -14.36 -3.81 -2.58
CA GLN A 47 -13.64 -5.01 -2.16
C GLN A 47 -13.42 -5.91 -3.39
N HIS A 48 -12.18 -5.94 -3.89
CA HIS A 48 -11.77 -6.94 -4.84
C HIS A 48 -11.71 -8.31 -4.13
N PRO A 49 -11.97 -9.42 -4.84
CA PRO A 49 -11.84 -10.76 -4.27
C PRO A 49 -10.45 -10.95 -3.62
N ALA A 50 -10.38 -11.84 -2.63
CA ALA A 50 -9.30 -11.97 -1.65
C ALA A 50 -7.88 -12.29 -2.17
N GLU A 51 -7.63 -12.23 -3.47
CA GLU A 51 -6.36 -12.63 -4.08
C GLU A 51 -5.84 -11.56 -5.04
N PRO A 52 -4.51 -11.35 -5.13
CA PRO A 52 -3.43 -11.92 -4.32
C PRO A 52 -3.01 -10.99 -3.15
N LYS A 53 -3.77 -10.98 -2.05
CA LYS A 53 -3.47 -10.15 -0.86
C LYS A 53 -2.03 -10.32 -0.33
N GLY A 54 -1.50 -11.55 -0.36
CA GLY A 54 -0.13 -11.83 0.10
C GLY A 54 0.93 -11.07 -0.71
N SER A 55 0.79 -11.02 -2.03
CA SER A 55 1.75 -10.30 -2.86
C SER A 55 1.57 -8.78 -2.85
N LEU A 56 0.35 -8.29 -2.56
CA LEU A 56 0.14 -6.89 -2.25
C LEU A 56 0.84 -6.50 -0.94
N PHE A 57 0.74 -7.35 0.09
CA PHE A 57 1.43 -7.16 1.36
C PHE A 57 2.95 -7.13 1.19
N GLU A 58 3.52 -8.09 0.45
CA GLU A 58 4.95 -8.10 0.11
C GLU A 58 5.39 -6.81 -0.60
N HIS A 59 4.61 -6.37 -1.60
CA HIS A 59 4.87 -5.11 -2.29
C HIS A 59 4.85 -3.93 -1.32
N ASN A 60 3.88 -3.88 -0.41
CA ASN A 60 3.76 -2.79 0.56
C ASN A 60 4.88 -2.79 1.60
N ILE A 61 5.44 -3.94 1.96
CA ILE A 61 6.66 -4.02 2.77
C ILE A 61 7.85 -3.42 2.01
N GLU A 62 8.05 -3.83 0.75
CA GLU A 62 9.20 -3.40 -0.06
C GLU A 62 9.19 -1.90 -0.38
N ASN A 63 8.00 -1.31 -0.46
CA ASN A 63 7.80 0.09 -0.85
C ASN A 63 7.19 0.91 0.29
N TYR A 64 7.36 0.47 1.55
CA TYR A 64 6.81 1.17 2.70
C TYR A 64 7.36 2.59 2.78
N ASN A 65 6.46 3.57 2.75
CA ASN A 65 6.79 4.97 2.95
C ASN A 65 6.19 5.45 4.29
N PRO A 66 7.02 5.77 5.30
CA PRO A 66 6.55 6.09 6.63
C PRO A 66 5.61 7.30 6.68
N SER A 67 4.55 7.22 7.49
CA SER A 67 3.76 8.39 7.87
C SER A 67 4.59 9.47 8.57
N ALA A 68 4.02 10.67 8.72
CA ALA A 68 4.65 11.73 9.50
C ALA A 68 4.85 11.28 10.97
N ARG A 69 3.93 10.46 11.50
CA ARG A 69 3.97 9.92 12.85
C ARG A 69 5.15 8.96 13.06
N VAL A 70 5.33 7.99 12.16
CA VAL A 70 6.48 7.07 12.22
C VAL A 70 7.79 7.83 12.02
N SER A 71 7.81 8.80 11.12
CA SER A 71 8.98 9.67 10.88
C SER A 71 9.40 10.43 12.15
N GLN A 72 8.44 10.97 12.91
CA GLN A 72 8.72 11.64 14.19
C GLN A 72 9.24 10.66 15.25
N MET A 73 8.66 9.46 15.36
CA MET A 73 9.09 8.44 16.33
C MET A 73 10.49 7.87 16.05
N THR A 74 10.94 7.95 14.80
CA THR A 74 12.25 7.44 14.35
C THR A 74 13.29 8.54 14.17
N GLN A 75 12.91 9.82 14.32
CA GLN A 75 13.80 10.96 14.11
C GLN A 75 15.04 10.89 15.01
N GLY A 76 16.23 10.99 14.40
CA GLY A 76 17.51 10.97 15.12
C GLY A 76 17.89 9.60 15.71
N ARG A 77 17.14 8.53 15.39
CA ARG A 77 17.43 7.17 15.84
C ARG A 77 18.06 6.35 14.72
N THR A 78 19.06 5.55 15.07
CA THR A 78 19.68 4.59 14.14
C THR A 78 18.83 3.34 13.93
N LYS A 79 17.92 3.04 14.86
CA LYS A 79 16.97 1.93 14.78
C LYS A 79 15.59 2.38 15.31
N PRO A 80 14.49 1.94 14.70
CA PRO A 80 13.14 2.18 15.23
C PRO A 80 12.96 1.53 16.62
N SER A 81 12.13 2.14 17.47
CA SER A 81 11.66 1.48 18.71
C SER A 81 10.62 0.41 18.40
N VAL A 82 10.35 -0.48 19.37
CA VAL A 82 9.27 -1.48 19.25
C VAL A 82 7.95 -0.82 18.87
N GLU A 83 7.55 0.24 19.56
CA GLU A 83 6.33 1.00 19.25
C GLU A 83 6.30 1.56 17.81
N ALA A 84 7.47 1.94 17.27
CA ALA A 84 7.54 2.43 15.90
C ALA A 84 7.42 1.26 14.90
N LEU A 85 8.01 0.11 15.19
CA LEU A 85 7.87 -1.11 14.38
C LEU A 85 6.44 -1.61 14.38
N GLU A 86 5.75 -1.57 15.53
CA GLU A 86 4.33 -1.93 15.64
C GLU A 86 3.48 -1.01 14.77
N LEU A 87 3.68 0.32 14.87
CA LEU A 87 2.94 1.27 14.04
C LEU A 87 3.24 1.10 12.54
N MET A 88 4.49 0.84 12.16
CA MET A 88 4.83 0.54 10.76
C MET A 88 4.07 -0.70 10.25
N ALA A 89 3.99 -1.76 11.06
CA ALA A 89 3.27 -2.97 10.70
C ALA A 89 1.77 -2.71 10.53
N ASP A 90 1.18 -1.92 11.43
CA ASP A 90 -0.23 -1.52 11.36
C ASP A 90 -0.52 -0.71 10.09
N GLU A 91 0.33 0.26 9.75
CA GLU A 91 0.17 1.07 8.53
C GLU A 91 0.24 0.20 7.26
N ILE A 92 1.19 -0.73 7.17
CA ILE A 92 1.30 -1.67 6.04
C ILE A 92 0.05 -2.57 5.96
N ALA A 93 -0.43 -3.07 7.10
CA ALA A 93 -1.62 -3.90 7.17
C ALA A 93 -2.87 -3.11 6.75
N GLU A 94 -3.02 -1.87 7.20
CA GLU A 94 -4.13 -0.99 6.82
C GLU A 94 -4.17 -0.76 5.32
N VAL A 95 -3.04 -0.38 4.70
CA VAL A 95 -2.96 -0.14 3.24
C VAL A 95 -3.32 -1.40 2.46
N THR A 96 -2.79 -2.54 2.88
CA THR A 96 -3.07 -3.83 2.26
C THR A 96 -4.53 -4.23 2.41
N ASN A 97 -5.12 -4.06 3.60
CA ASN A 97 -6.51 -4.41 3.88
C ASN A 97 -7.51 -3.54 3.12
N ASN A 98 -7.11 -2.31 2.80
CA ASN A 98 -7.87 -1.40 1.95
C ASN A 98 -7.67 -1.65 0.44
N ASN A 99 -6.95 -2.70 0.05
CA ASN A 99 -6.60 -3.01 -1.35
C ASN A 99 -5.89 -1.82 -2.03
N CYS A 100 -4.97 -1.18 -1.34
CA CYS A 100 -4.10 -0.15 -1.89
C CYS A 100 -2.65 -0.62 -1.93
N ALA A 101 -1.88 -0.04 -2.83
CA ALA A 101 -0.45 -0.24 -2.93
C ALA A 101 0.30 1.03 -2.56
N TYR A 102 1.45 0.90 -1.89
CA TYR A 102 2.38 2.02 -1.79
C TYR A 102 3.03 2.30 -3.14
N LYS A 103 3.23 3.59 -3.42
CA LYS A 103 4.01 4.07 -4.55
C LYS A 103 5.49 3.71 -4.35
N LYS A 104 6.16 3.32 -5.44
CA LYS A 104 7.60 3.09 -5.48
C LYS A 104 8.37 4.40 -5.56
#